data_AF-A0A815WZA3-F1
#
_entry.id   AF-A0A815WZA3-F1
#
_cell.length_a   1.000
_cell.length_b   1.000
_cell.length_c   1.000
_cell.angle_alpha   90.00
_cell.angle_beta   90.00
_cell.angle_gamma   90.00
#
_symmetry.space_group_name_H-M   'P 1'
#
loop_
_entity.id
_entity.type
_entity.pdbx_description
1 polymer ?
#
loop_
_entity_poly.entity_id
_entity_poly.type
_entity_poly.pdbx_seq_one_letter_code
_entity_poly.pdbx_strand_id
1 'polypeptide(L)'
;MLECRLFQLIDSLSYIPFFIICNLISGLASIFTRICLWLNGLIAFHRSLQSFELNHYLHRICTKSNAIKQIVFIIVIVILMHIHELICRVTLSDPVAPGKFVCQIKYSSDLLILNQIFTFLHLFIPFSLHIISTCLIIASISHRRAILHQTTYYNQWIKQFQTHYHLFLAPLIAMLCTLPQLILSLKFSCVDISLKWLLRLNTSANLILYIPQSITFLLFIYRSEVYFNIFKTQSIFGKHFCYRHYVNNRIVPHITRDALHRQLESKTPTRKSPLGTLP
;
A
#
# COMPACT_ATOMS: atom_id res chain seq x y z
N MET A 1 4.54 -34.97 -15.64
CA MET A 1 4.86 -33.55 -15.34
C MET A 1 5.86 -33.39 -14.19
N LEU A 2 5.85 -34.27 -13.17
CA LEU A 2 6.89 -34.31 -12.12
C LEU A 2 8.25 -34.80 -12.63
N GLU A 3 8.27 -35.76 -13.56
CA GLU A 3 9.51 -36.40 -14.04
C GLU A 3 10.40 -35.47 -14.88
N CYS A 4 9.81 -34.55 -15.67
CA CYS A 4 10.58 -33.49 -16.36
C CYS A 4 11.18 -32.46 -15.38
N ARG A 5 10.56 -32.23 -14.21
CA ARG A 5 11.09 -31.31 -13.20
C ARG A 5 12.34 -31.89 -12.51
N LEU A 6 12.40 -33.22 -12.39
CA LEU A 6 13.54 -33.92 -11.81
C LEU A 6 14.74 -33.95 -12.77
N PHE A 7 14.49 -34.09 -14.07
CA PHE A 7 15.55 -34.17 -15.08
C PHE A 7 16.26 -32.82 -15.33
N GLN A 8 15.55 -31.69 -15.22
CA GLN A 8 16.16 -30.35 -15.30
C GLN A 8 16.87 -29.92 -14.01
N LEU A 9 16.64 -30.62 -12.89
CA LEU A 9 17.30 -30.37 -11.61
C LEU A 9 18.77 -30.84 -11.61
N ILE A 10 19.13 -31.71 -12.55
CA ILE A 10 20.45 -32.34 -12.66
C ILE A 10 21.48 -31.39 -13.32
N ASP A 11 21.03 -30.39 -14.08
CA ASP A 11 21.91 -29.40 -14.70
C ASP A 11 21.79 -28.01 -14.05
N SER A 12 22.91 -27.61 -13.43
CA SER A 12 23.31 -26.25 -13.04
C SER A 12 22.91 -25.72 -11.64
N LEU A 13 23.95 -25.43 -10.85
CA LEU A 13 23.96 -24.59 -9.63
C LEU A 13 23.29 -23.20 -9.85
N SER A 14 23.15 -22.78 -11.12
CA SER A 14 22.53 -21.51 -11.54
C SER A 14 21.00 -21.58 -11.60
N TYR A 15 20.38 -22.74 -11.77
CA TYR A 15 18.92 -22.87 -11.92
C TYR A 15 18.14 -22.60 -10.61
N ILE A 16 18.68 -23.06 -9.48
CA ILE A 16 18.06 -22.96 -8.15
C ILE A 16 17.69 -21.50 -7.78
N PRO A 17 18.58 -20.49 -7.86
CA PRO A 17 18.22 -19.11 -7.51
C PRO A 17 17.14 -18.52 -8.42
N PHE A 18 17.17 -18.79 -9.74
CA PHE A 18 16.13 -18.32 -10.66
C PHE A 18 14.78 -18.97 -10.38
N PHE A 19 14.78 -20.26 -10.03
CA PHE A 19 13.58 -20.98 -9.62
C PHE A 19 12.96 -20.39 -8.35
N ILE A 20 13.78 -20.08 -7.34
CA ILE A 20 13.33 -19.45 -6.08
C ILE A 20 12.74 -18.05 -6.35
N ILE A 21 13.43 -17.21 -7.13
CA ILE A 21 12.97 -15.85 -7.45
C ILE A 21 11.64 -15.90 -8.22
N CYS A 22 11.56 -16.76 -9.25
CA CYS A 22 10.39 -16.90 -10.11
C CYS A 22 9.17 -17.44 -9.35
N ASN A 23 9.32 -18.54 -8.63
CA ASN A 23 8.17 -19.24 -8.04
C ASN A 23 7.83 -18.71 -6.65
N LEU A 24 8.83 -18.53 -5.78
CA LEU A 24 8.59 -18.18 -4.39
C LEU A 24 8.41 -16.67 -4.21
N ILE A 25 9.40 -15.87 -4.63
CA ILE A 25 9.39 -14.43 -4.34
C ILE A 25 8.24 -13.74 -5.08
N SER A 26 8.13 -13.97 -6.39
CA SER A 26 7.07 -13.33 -7.17
C SER A 26 5.67 -13.87 -6.83
N GLY A 27 5.55 -15.14 -6.45
CA GLY A 27 4.27 -15.73 -6.01
C GLY A 27 3.82 -15.14 -4.68
N LEU A 28 4.70 -15.11 -3.69
CA LEU A 28 4.46 -14.49 -2.38
C LEU A 28 4.13 -13.00 -2.52
N ALA A 29 4.87 -12.26 -3.35
CA ALA A 29 4.62 -10.84 -3.57
C ALA A 29 3.22 -10.57 -4.12
N SER A 30 2.75 -11.40 -5.07
CA SER A 30 1.39 -11.34 -5.60
C SER A 30 0.35 -11.59 -4.50
N ILE A 31 0.51 -12.70 -3.75
CA ILE A 31 -0.40 -13.10 -2.66
C ILE A 31 -0.47 -12.01 -1.58
N PHE A 32 0.66 -11.53 -1.08
CA PHE A 32 0.70 -10.49 -0.05
C PHE A 32 0.04 -9.20 -0.54
N THR A 33 0.27 -8.80 -1.79
CA THR A 33 -0.36 -7.62 -2.37
C THR A 33 -1.88 -7.75 -2.40
N ARG A 34 -2.41 -8.93 -2.79
CA ARG A 34 -3.86 -9.19 -2.78
C ARG A 34 -4.42 -9.26 -1.36
N ILE A 35 -3.72 -9.90 -0.41
CA ILE A 35 -4.11 -9.91 1.01
C ILE A 35 -4.24 -8.48 1.52
N CYS A 36 -3.23 -7.63 1.31
CA CYS A 36 -3.26 -6.24 1.73
C CYS A 36 -4.45 -5.47 1.14
N LEU A 37 -4.76 -5.70 -0.15
CA LEU A 37 -5.90 -5.05 -0.81
C LEU A 37 -7.25 -5.48 -0.18
N TRP A 38 -7.42 -6.78 0.07
CA TRP A 38 -8.61 -7.31 0.75
C TRP A 38 -8.75 -6.83 2.18
N LEU A 39 -7.66 -6.82 2.95
CA LEU A 39 -7.65 -6.30 4.31
C LEU A 39 -7.97 -4.81 4.36
N ASN A 40 -7.45 -4.01 3.42
CA ASN A 40 -7.78 -2.59 3.32
C ASN A 40 -9.28 -2.35 3.07
N GLY A 41 -9.91 -3.16 2.20
CA GLY A 41 -11.36 -3.14 2.01
C GLY A 41 -12.13 -3.52 3.27
N LEU A 42 -11.70 -4.58 3.96
CA LEU A 42 -12.33 -5.05 5.20
C LEU A 42 -12.20 -4.04 6.36
N ILE A 43 -11.04 -3.39 6.51
CA ILE A 43 -10.82 -2.35 7.52
C ILE A 43 -11.75 -1.15 7.27
N ALA A 44 -11.89 -0.72 6.01
CA ALA A 44 -12.82 0.34 5.66
C ALA A 44 -14.26 -0.05 6.01
N PHE A 45 -14.67 -1.28 5.69
CA PHE A 45 -15.98 -1.80 6.01
C PHE A 45 -16.25 -1.85 7.52
N HIS A 46 -15.31 -2.39 8.29
CA HIS A 46 -15.41 -2.43 9.74
C HIS A 46 -15.56 -1.03 10.36
N ARG A 47 -14.78 -0.05 9.89
CA ARG A 47 -14.90 1.35 10.32
C ARG A 47 -16.26 1.95 9.98
N SER A 48 -16.79 1.61 8.80
CA SER A 48 -18.13 2.07 8.41
C SER A 48 -19.22 1.49 9.31
N LEU A 49 -19.14 0.21 9.69
CA LEU A 49 -20.09 -0.41 10.62
C LEU A 49 -20.04 0.25 11.99
N GLN A 50 -18.85 0.52 12.52
CA GLN A 50 -18.68 1.23 13.80
C GLN A 50 -19.24 2.66 13.76
N SER A 51 -19.27 3.30 12.59
CA SER A 51 -19.83 4.65 12.45
C SER A 51 -21.36 4.68 12.58
N PHE A 52 -22.04 3.53 12.49
CA PHE A 52 -23.47 3.45 12.76
C PHE A 52 -23.69 2.99 14.21
N GLU A 53 -24.38 3.81 14.99
CA GLU A 53 -24.84 3.44 16.35
C GLU A 53 -26.04 2.47 16.33
N LEU A 54 -26.53 2.11 15.13
CA LEU A 54 -27.65 1.22 14.99
C LEU A 54 -27.18 -0.23 15.05
N ASN A 55 -27.58 -0.92 16.13
CA ASN A 55 -27.77 -2.38 16.24
C ASN A 55 -26.66 -3.15 16.99
N HIS A 56 -27.07 -3.87 18.05
CA HIS A 56 -26.23 -4.78 18.84
C HIS A 56 -25.53 -5.84 17.98
N TYR A 57 -26.17 -6.26 16.88
CA TYR A 57 -25.61 -7.20 15.92
C TYR A 57 -24.34 -6.66 15.22
N LEU A 58 -24.32 -5.39 14.82
CA LEU A 58 -23.14 -4.79 14.19
C LEU A 58 -21.97 -4.69 15.17
N HIS A 59 -22.26 -4.36 16.42
CA HIS A 59 -21.26 -4.36 17.49
C HIS A 59 -20.66 -5.76 17.72
N ARG A 60 -21.47 -6.83 17.57
CA ARG A 60 -21.00 -8.22 17.65
C ARG A 60 -20.01 -8.57 16.54
N ILE A 61 -20.27 -8.13 15.30
CA ILE A 61 -19.33 -8.30 14.18
C ILE A 61 -18.01 -7.58 14.45
N CYS A 62 -18.06 -6.44 15.15
CA CYS A 62 -16.89 -5.62 15.41
C CYS A 62 -16.01 -6.09 16.59
N THR A 63 -16.35 -7.22 17.23
CA THR A 63 -15.53 -7.76 18.34
C THR A 63 -14.15 -8.23 17.87
N LYS A 64 -13.16 -8.16 18.77
CA LYS A 64 -11.77 -8.59 18.49
C LYS A 64 -11.70 -10.02 17.95
N SER A 65 -12.47 -10.96 18.53
CA SER A 65 -12.49 -12.36 18.08
C SER A 65 -13.02 -12.51 16.65
N ASN A 66 -14.11 -11.81 16.32
CA ASN A 66 -14.68 -11.87 14.97
C ASN A 66 -13.80 -11.19 13.93
N ALA A 67 -13.13 -10.09 14.29
CA ALA A 67 -12.14 -9.45 13.42
C ALA A 67 -10.99 -10.41 13.07
N ILE A 68 -10.44 -11.13 14.06
CA ILE A 68 -9.38 -12.13 13.81
C ILE A 68 -9.89 -13.24 12.88
N LYS A 69 -11.09 -13.77 13.13
CA LYS A 69 -11.69 -14.81 12.28
C LYS A 69 -11.86 -14.33 10.83
N GLN A 70 -12.31 -13.10 10.63
CA GLN A 70 -12.45 -12.51 9.29
C GLN A 70 -11.09 -12.34 8.59
N ILE A 71 -10.07 -11.85 9.31
CA ILE A 71 -8.71 -11.71 8.76
C ILE A 71 -8.16 -13.06 8.32
N VAL A 72 -8.25 -14.08 9.18
CA VAL A 72 -7.78 -15.44 8.86
C VAL A 72 -8.55 -16.01 7.66
N PHE A 73 -9.87 -15.83 7.63
CA PHE A 73 -10.71 -16.28 6.52
C PHE A 73 -10.31 -15.63 5.19
N ILE A 74 -10.07 -14.32 5.18
CA ILE A 74 -9.58 -13.60 3.98
C ILE A 74 -8.23 -14.13 3.52
N ILE A 75 -7.27 -14.33 4.44
CA ILE A 75 -5.95 -14.85 4.10
C ILE A 75 -6.08 -16.23 3.44
N VAL A 76 -6.89 -17.12 4.02
CA VAL A 76 -7.12 -18.47 3.48
C VAL A 76 -7.76 -18.41 2.09
N ILE A 77 -8.82 -17.61 1.91
CA ILE A 77 -9.48 -17.45 0.60
C ILE A 77 -8.51 -16.93 -0.47
N VAL A 78 -7.72 -15.90 -0.14
CA VAL A 78 -6.79 -15.31 -1.11
C VAL A 78 -5.70 -16.32 -1.48
N ILE A 79 -5.18 -17.10 -0.54
CA ILE A 79 -4.21 -18.16 -0.84
C ILE A 79 -4.83 -19.23 -1.74
N LEU A 80 -6.06 -19.68 -1.44
CA LEU A 80 -6.78 -20.66 -2.26
C LEU A 80 -7.00 -20.14 -3.70
N MET A 81 -7.34 -18.85 -3.86
CA MET A 81 -7.48 -18.20 -5.17
C MET A 81 -6.15 -18.07 -5.93
N HIS A 82 -4.99 -18.26 -5.30
CA HIS A 82 -3.67 -18.20 -5.97
C HIS A 82 -3.00 -19.57 -6.14
N ILE A 83 -3.60 -20.65 -5.65
CA ILE A 83 -3.03 -22.00 -5.74
C ILE A 83 -2.78 -22.40 -7.20
N HIS A 84 -3.70 -22.08 -8.12
CA HIS A 84 -3.54 -22.43 -9.54
C HIS A 84 -2.35 -21.70 -10.17
N GLU A 85 -2.11 -20.44 -9.80
CA GLU A 85 -0.99 -19.63 -10.28
C GLU A 85 0.35 -20.19 -9.77
N LEU A 86 0.41 -20.59 -8.50
CA LEU A 86 1.62 -21.20 -7.91
C LEU A 86 1.99 -22.54 -8.58
N ILE A 87 1.00 -23.36 -8.94
CA ILE A 87 1.24 -24.69 -9.53
C ILE A 87 1.66 -24.59 -11.01
N CYS A 88 1.07 -23.66 -11.76
CA CYS A 88 1.26 -23.52 -13.21
C CYS A 88 2.46 -22.63 -13.61
N ARG A 89 3.15 -22.04 -12.63
CA ARG A 89 4.34 -21.23 -12.88
C ARG A 89 5.54 -22.15 -13.19
N VAL A 90 6.19 -21.89 -14.31
CA VAL A 90 7.32 -22.68 -14.81
C VAL A 90 8.50 -21.79 -15.15
N THR A 91 9.70 -22.27 -14.85
CA THR A 91 10.96 -21.63 -15.24
C THR A 91 11.47 -22.33 -16.49
N LEU A 92 11.55 -21.61 -17.61
CA LEU A 92 12.01 -22.15 -18.89
C LEU A 92 13.38 -21.53 -19.23
N SER A 93 14.26 -22.32 -19.84
CA SER A 93 15.49 -21.78 -20.42
C SER A 93 15.15 -20.98 -21.67
N ASP A 94 15.72 -19.78 -21.82
CA ASP A 94 15.48 -18.88 -22.94
C ASP A 94 16.08 -19.48 -24.22
N PRO A 95 15.28 -19.78 -25.26
CA PRO A 95 15.79 -20.35 -26.50
C PRO A 95 16.67 -19.36 -27.29
N VAL A 96 16.59 -18.06 -27.00
CA VAL A 96 17.32 -17.00 -27.70
C VAL A 96 18.62 -16.63 -26.98
N ALA A 97 18.71 -16.89 -25.68
CA ALA A 97 19.86 -16.53 -24.86
C ALA A 97 20.28 -17.70 -23.96
N PRO A 98 21.20 -18.58 -24.41
CA PRO A 98 21.65 -19.71 -23.61
C PRO A 98 22.24 -19.23 -22.29
N GLY A 99 21.80 -19.84 -21.17
CA GLY A 99 22.16 -19.45 -19.81
C GLY A 99 21.23 -18.41 -19.16
N LYS A 100 20.20 -17.92 -19.86
CA LYS A 100 19.12 -17.11 -19.26
C LYS A 100 17.87 -17.95 -19.02
N PHE A 101 17.20 -17.69 -17.90
CA PHE A 101 15.95 -18.35 -17.53
C PHE A 101 14.81 -17.33 -17.48
N VAL A 102 13.66 -17.69 -18.04
CA VAL A 102 12.45 -16.86 -18.04
C VAL A 102 11.38 -17.53 -17.19
N CYS A 103 10.70 -16.71 -16.39
CA CYS A 103 9.55 -17.12 -15.59
C CYS A 103 8.29 -16.96 -16.44
N GLN A 104 7.65 -18.07 -16.82
CA GLN A 104 6.41 -18.04 -17.59
C GLN A 104 5.33 -18.83 -16.86
N ILE A 105 4.10 -18.33 -16.91
CA ILE A 105 2.94 -19.07 -16.43
C ILE A 105 2.29 -19.74 -17.62
N LYS A 106 2.14 -21.06 -17.56
CA LYS A 106 1.56 -21.85 -18.65
C LYS A 106 0.21 -22.40 -18.19
N TYR A 107 -0.87 -21.71 -18.55
CA TYR A 107 -2.22 -22.14 -18.23
C TYR A 107 -2.78 -23.07 -19.30
N SER A 108 -3.60 -24.05 -18.89
CA SER A 108 -4.60 -24.64 -19.79
C SER A 108 -5.74 -23.63 -20.02
N SER A 109 -6.52 -23.81 -21.07
CA SER A 109 -7.61 -22.91 -21.44
C SER A 109 -8.61 -22.67 -20.28
N ASP A 110 -8.94 -23.72 -19.52
CA ASP A 110 -9.86 -23.62 -18.38
C ASP A 110 -9.25 -22.85 -17.20
N LEU A 111 -7.97 -23.07 -16.93
CA LEU A 111 -7.26 -22.38 -15.84
C LEU A 111 -7.02 -20.90 -16.15
N LEU A 112 -6.93 -20.54 -17.43
CA LEU A 112 -6.86 -19.16 -17.87
C LEU A 112 -8.15 -18.40 -17.57
N ILE A 113 -9.31 -18.99 -17.88
CA ILE A 113 -10.62 -18.38 -17.56
C ILE A 113 -10.77 -18.20 -16.06
N LEU A 114 -10.43 -19.22 -15.28
CA LEU A 114 -10.46 -19.16 -13.81
C LEU A 114 -9.52 -18.08 -13.26
N ASN A 115 -8.32 -17.95 -13.82
CA ASN A 115 -7.38 -16.89 -13.46
C ASN A 115 -7.94 -15.49 -13.75
N GLN A 116 -8.63 -15.30 -14.88
CA GLN A 116 -9.28 -14.04 -15.22
C GLN A 116 -10.40 -13.69 -14.24
N ILE A 117 -11.24 -14.67 -13.88
CA ILE A 117 -12.29 -14.51 -12.88
C ILE A 117 -11.68 -14.09 -11.53
N PHE A 118 -10.65 -14.78 -11.04
CA PHE A 118 -10.01 -14.41 -9.78
C PHE A 118 -9.34 -13.05 -9.83
N THR A 119 -8.69 -12.70 -10.95
CA THR A 119 -8.12 -11.36 -11.14
C THR A 119 -9.21 -10.27 -11.05
N PHE A 120 -10.38 -10.53 -11.62
CA PHE A 120 -11.54 -9.64 -11.53
C PHE A 120 -12.04 -9.53 -10.09
N LEU A 121 -12.25 -10.66 -9.39
CA LEU A 121 -12.71 -10.66 -8.00
C LEU A 121 -11.73 -9.94 -7.06
N HIS A 122 -10.43 -10.16 -7.24
CA HIS A 122 -9.38 -9.49 -6.46
C HIS A 122 -9.31 -7.99 -6.70
N LEU A 123 -9.83 -7.48 -7.82
CA LEU A 123 -9.94 -6.04 -8.07
C LEU A 123 -11.27 -5.48 -7.53
N PHE A 124 -12.39 -6.05 -7.99
CA PHE A 124 -13.71 -5.45 -7.79
C PHE A 124 -14.22 -5.58 -6.37
N ILE A 125 -14.09 -6.75 -5.73
CA ILE A 125 -14.62 -6.95 -4.36
C ILE A 125 -13.99 -5.96 -3.36
N PRO A 126 -12.66 -5.92 -3.19
CA PRO A 126 -12.06 -5.02 -2.20
C PRO A 126 -12.28 -3.55 -2.54
N PHE A 127 -12.30 -3.20 -3.84
CA PHE A 127 -12.60 -1.83 -4.27
C PHE A 127 -14.03 -1.43 -3.93
N SER A 128 -15.03 -2.25 -4.26
CA SER A 128 -16.43 -2.01 -3.93
C SER A 128 -16.65 -1.90 -2.43
N LEU A 129 -16.06 -2.80 -1.64
CA LEU A 129 -16.10 -2.71 -0.18
C LEU A 129 -15.57 -1.36 0.29
N HIS A 130 -14.42 -0.91 -0.22
CA HIS A 130 -13.83 0.35 0.19
C HIS A 130 -14.69 1.57 -0.19
N ILE A 131 -15.20 1.64 -1.43
CA ILE A 131 -16.03 2.76 -1.89
C ILE A 131 -17.34 2.84 -1.09
N ILE A 132 -18.04 1.71 -0.95
CA ILE A 132 -19.30 1.64 -0.20
C ILE A 132 -19.05 2.07 1.24
N SER A 133 -17.98 1.58 1.86
CA SER A 133 -17.63 1.92 3.25
C SER A 133 -17.37 3.41 3.45
N THR A 134 -16.61 4.04 2.55
CA THR A 134 -16.36 5.49 2.62
C THR A 134 -17.64 6.30 2.42
N CYS A 135 -18.48 5.90 1.46
CA CYS A 135 -19.80 6.52 1.27
C CYS A 135 -20.66 6.42 2.53
N LEU A 136 -20.70 5.24 3.15
CA LEU A 136 -21.44 4.99 4.39
C LEU A 136 -20.94 5.86 5.56
N ILE A 137 -19.62 6.01 5.71
CA ILE A 137 -19.02 6.88 6.74
C ILE A 137 -19.45 8.33 6.53
N ILE A 138 -19.33 8.85 5.30
CA ILE A 138 -19.73 10.23 4.98
C ILE A 138 -21.23 10.41 5.21
N ALA A 139 -22.04 9.44 4.81
CA ALA A 139 -23.49 9.46 5.05
C ALA A 139 -23.82 9.50 6.55
N SER A 140 -23.16 8.67 7.38
CA SER A 140 -23.35 8.64 8.84
C SER A 140 -22.99 9.98 9.48
N ILE A 141 -21.82 10.54 9.15
CA ILE A 141 -21.37 11.84 9.68
C ILE A 141 -22.33 12.94 9.26
N SER A 142 -22.75 12.95 8.00
CA SER A 142 -23.65 13.97 7.44
C SER A 142 -25.03 13.91 8.09
N HIS A 143 -25.56 12.71 8.32
CA HIS A 143 -26.82 12.50 9.01
C HIS A 143 -26.76 13.03 10.46
N ARG A 144 -25.73 12.64 11.22
CA ARG A 144 -25.52 13.12 12.60
C ARG A 144 -25.43 14.66 12.66
N ARG A 145 -24.68 15.27 11.73
CA ARG A 145 -24.52 16.73 11.67
C ARG A 145 -25.78 17.46 11.20
N ALA A 146 -26.56 16.87 10.30
CA ALA A 146 -27.84 17.43 9.85
C ALA A 146 -28.83 17.54 11.01
N ILE A 147 -28.91 16.48 11.84
CA ILE A 147 -29.74 16.47 13.05
C ILE A 147 -29.24 17.49 14.08
N LEU A 148 -27.94 17.49 14.40
CA LEU A 148 -27.37 18.37 15.42
C LEU A 148 -27.45 19.86 15.05
N HIS A 149 -27.21 20.20 13.78
CA HIS A 149 -27.21 21.59 13.32
C HIS A 149 -28.55 22.04 12.71
N GLN A 150 -29.58 21.19 12.71
CA GLN A 150 -30.89 21.46 12.08
C GLN A 150 -30.76 22.00 10.64
N THR A 151 -29.88 21.39 9.85
CA THR A 151 -29.64 21.77 8.45
C THR A 151 -29.98 20.63 7.51
N THR A 152 -30.20 20.96 6.23
CA THR A 152 -30.49 19.95 5.21
C THR A 152 -29.35 18.94 5.07
N TYR A 153 -29.69 17.64 5.05
CA TYR A 153 -28.75 16.54 4.87
C TYR A 153 -27.80 16.75 3.68
N TYR A 154 -28.33 17.19 2.53
CA TYR A 154 -27.57 17.41 1.31
C TYR A 154 -26.41 18.42 1.48
N ASN A 155 -26.68 19.55 2.16
CA ASN A 155 -25.67 20.58 2.40
C ASN A 155 -24.54 20.08 3.31
N GLN A 156 -24.88 19.26 4.31
CA GLN A 156 -23.87 18.63 5.16
C GLN A 156 -23.10 17.56 4.41
N TRP A 157 -23.76 16.78 3.56
CA TRP A 157 -23.12 15.76 2.74
C TRP A 157 -22.07 16.33 1.79
N ILE A 158 -22.38 17.43 1.08
CA ILE A 158 -21.40 18.11 0.21
C ILE A 158 -20.19 18.58 1.03
N LYS A 159 -20.43 19.23 2.18
CA LYS A 159 -19.35 19.71 3.05
C LYS A 159 -18.47 18.55 3.55
N GLN A 160 -19.08 17.44 3.98
CA GLN A 160 -18.32 16.27 4.44
C GLN A 160 -17.57 15.60 3.29
N PHE A 161 -18.16 15.53 2.10
CA PHE A 161 -17.50 15.00 0.92
C PHE A 161 -16.27 15.83 0.54
N GLN A 162 -16.39 17.16 0.48
CA GLN A 162 -15.26 18.07 0.20
C GLN A 162 -14.18 18.00 1.28
N THR A 163 -14.54 17.72 2.53
CA THR A 163 -13.56 17.56 3.62
C THR A 163 -12.83 16.21 3.51
N HIS A 164 -13.56 15.15 3.15
CA HIS A 164 -13.10 13.76 3.25
C HIS A 164 -12.81 13.08 1.90
N TYR A 165 -12.79 13.84 0.79
CA TYR A 165 -12.53 13.29 -0.56
C TYR A 165 -11.23 12.48 -0.64
N HIS A 166 -10.25 12.83 0.19
CA HIS A 166 -8.97 12.13 0.27
C HIS A 166 -9.09 10.66 0.70
N LEU A 167 -10.18 10.26 1.38
CA LEU A 167 -10.47 8.86 1.70
C LEU A 167 -10.70 8.01 0.44
N PHE A 168 -11.16 8.61 -0.65
CA PHE A 168 -11.33 7.94 -1.94
C PHE A 168 -10.04 7.89 -2.77
N LEU A 169 -9.06 8.75 -2.47
CA LEU A 169 -7.84 8.84 -3.28
C LEU A 169 -7.00 7.56 -3.22
N ALA A 170 -6.82 6.98 -2.03
CA ALA A 170 -6.05 5.75 -1.84
C ALA A 170 -6.61 4.54 -2.63
N PRO A 171 -7.90 4.18 -2.52
CA PRO A 171 -8.46 3.08 -3.29
C PRO A 171 -8.51 3.36 -4.79
N LEU A 172 -8.70 4.63 -5.21
CA LEU A 172 -8.64 5.00 -6.62
C LEU A 172 -7.24 4.80 -7.21
N ILE A 173 -6.20 5.22 -6.50
CA ILE A 173 -4.81 4.96 -6.93
C ILE A 173 -4.56 3.45 -7.03
N ALA A 174 -4.99 2.66 -6.03
CA ALA A 174 -4.84 1.21 -6.07
C ALA A 174 -5.56 0.56 -7.27
N MET A 175 -6.77 1.03 -7.58
CA MET A 175 -7.53 0.58 -8.76
C MET A 175 -6.82 0.93 -10.06
N LEU A 176 -6.37 2.18 -10.21
CA LEU A 176 -5.64 2.66 -11.39
C LEU A 176 -4.34 1.90 -11.60
N CYS A 177 -3.62 1.52 -10.55
CA CYS A 177 -2.42 0.69 -10.65
C CYS A 177 -2.70 -0.76 -11.06
N THR A 178 -3.88 -1.29 -10.72
CA THR A 178 -4.23 -2.70 -10.99
C THR A 178 -4.93 -2.90 -12.34
N LEU A 179 -5.60 -1.85 -12.84
CA LEU A 179 -6.32 -1.84 -14.12
C LEU A 179 -5.48 -2.27 -15.34
N PRO A 180 -4.25 -1.76 -15.53
CA PRO A 180 -3.41 -2.16 -16.67
C PRO A 180 -3.16 -3.67 -16.71
N GLN A 181 -2.94 -4.29 -15.55
CA GLN A 181 -2.72 -5.73 -15.44
C GLN A 181 -3.97 -6.52 -15.82
N LEU A 182 -5.15 -6.07 -15.39
CA LEU A 182 -6.42 -6.71 -15.76
C LEU A 182 -6.65 -6.62 -17.28
N ILE A 183 -6.45 -5.45 -17.88
CA ILE A 183 -6.62 -5.24 -19.32
C ILE A 183 -5.66 -6.15 -20.12
N LEU A 184 -4.40 -6.26 -19.68
CA LEU A 184 -3.43 -7.14 -20.32
C LEU A 184 -3.81 -8.62 -20.17
N SER A 185 -4.27 -9.05 -18.99
CA SER A 185 -4.72 -10.42 -18.74
C SER A 185 -5.94 -10.82 -19.58
N LEU A 186 -6.83 -9.86 -19.89
CA LEU A 186 -8.01 -10.07 -20.74
C LEU A 186 -7.66 -10.10 -22.23
N LYS A 187 -6.77 -9.21 -22.69
CA LYS A 187 -6.41 -9.11 -24.12
C LYS A 187 -5.33 -10.10 -24.57
N PHE A 188 -4.41 -10.45 -23.67
CA PHE A 188 -3.21 -11.21 -24.00
C PHE A 188 -3.08 -12.38 -23.03
N SER A 189 -3.73 -13.49 -23.36
CA SER A 189 -3.67 -14.74 -22.59
C SER A 189 -2.27 -15.34 -22.49
N CYS A 190 -1.45 -15.13 -23.52
CA CYS A 190 -0.01 -15.36 -23.50
C CYS A 190 0.68 -14.17 -24.18
N VAL A 191 1.67 -13.59 -23.52
CA VAL A 191 2.52 -12.57 -24.15
C VAL A 191 3.49 -13.29 -25.07
N ASP A 192 3.33 -13.07 -26.37
CA ASP A 192 4.23 -13.61 -27.37
C ASP A 192 5.60 -12.93 -27.22
N ILE A 193 6.64 -13.71 -26.91
CA ILE A 193 8.00 -13.21 -26.60
C ILE A 193 8.61 -12.49 -27.80
N SER A 194 8.13 -12.81 -29.01
CA SER A 194 8.47 -12.15 -30.27
C SER A 194 8.11 -10.65 -30.26
N LEU A 195 7.05 -10.26 -29.56
CA LEU A 195 6.58 -8.87 -29.48
C LEU A 195 7.21 -8.15 -28.28
N LYS A 196 8.46 -7.70 -28.47
CA LYS A 196 9.25 -6.98 -27.45
C LYS A 196 8.51 -5.81 -26.79
N TRP A 197 7.61 -5.12 -27.50
CA TRP A 197 6.83 -4.01 -26.94
C TRP A 197 5.78 -4.48 -25.93
N LEU A 198 5.09 -5.59 -26.23
CA LEU A 198 4.07 -6.18 -25.36
C LEU A 198 4.69 -6.78 -24.10
N LEU A 199 5.86 -7.42 -24.24
CA LEU A 199 6.65 -7.90 -23.11
C LEU A 199 7.07 -6.76 -22.17
N ARG A 200 7.52 -5.62 -22.71
CA ARG A 200 7.85 -4.43 -21.91
C ARG A 200 6.63 -3.90 -21.15
N LEU A 201 5.49 -3.77 -21.83
CA LEU A 201 4.25 -3.31 -21.20
C LEU A 201 3.78 -4.25 -20.09
N ASN A 202 3.83 -5.56 -20.30
CA ASN A 202 3.46 -6.54 -19.29
C ASN A 202 4.37 -6.47 -18.06
N THR A 203 5.69 -6.36 -18.26
CA THR A 203 6.64 -6.20 -17.15
C THR A 203 6.40 -4.89 -16.39
N SER A 204 6.15 -3.78 -17.09
CA SER A 204 5.83 -2.51 -16.47
C SER A 204 4.52 -2.55 -15.66
N ALA A 205 3.46 -3.18 -16.19
CA ALA A 205 2.20 -3.33 -15.48
C ALA A 205 2.34 -4.14 -14.20
N ASN A 206 3.15 -5.21 -14.22
CA ASN A 206 3.47 -5.98 -13.01
C ASN A 206 4.25 -5.15 -11.98
N LEU A 207 5.15 -4.26 -12.41
CA LEU A 207 5.86 -3.35 -11.50
C LEU A 207 4.92 -2.34 -10.84
N ILE A 208 3.98 -1.78 -11.62
CA ILE A 208 3.01 -0.78 -11.15
C ILE A 208 2.11 -1.36 -10.04
N LEU A 209 1.84 -2.66 -10.05
CA LEU A 209 1.02 -3.34 -9.04
C LEU A 209 1.57 -3.19 -7.60
N TYR A 210 2.88 -2.99 -7.44
CA TYR A 210 3.51 -2.85 -6.12
C TYR A 210 3.48 -1.41 -5.59
N ILE A 211 3.25 -0.42 -6.46
CA ILE A 211 3.24 1.00 -6.10
C ILE A 211 2.19 1.34 -5.02
N PRO A 212 0.93 0.85 -5.10
CA PRO A 212 -0.07 1.13 -4.07
C PRO A 212 0.37 0.72 -2.67
N GLN A 213 1.12 -0.37 -2.50
CA GLN A 213 1.56 -0.84 -1.18
C GLN A 213 2.54 0.15 -0.54
N SER A 214 3.48 0.67 -1.32
CA SER A 214 4.42 1.70 -0.87
C SER A 214 3.74 3.05 -0.61
N ILE A 215 2.78 3.42 -1.46
CA ILE A 215 2.04 4.69 -1.32
C ILE A 215 1.08 4.67 -0.13
N THR A 216 0.47 3.52 0.18
CA THR A 216 -0.48 3.39 1.30
C THR A 216 0.19 3.76 2.63
N PHE A 217 1.45 3.35 2.84
CA PHE A 217 2.24 3.77 4.00
C PHE A 217 2.35 5.30 4.09
N LEU A 218 2.71 5.96 2.98
CA LEU A 218 2.84 7.42 2.93
C LEU A 218 1.50 8.15 3.10
N LEU A 219 0.42 7.65 2.51
CA LEU A 219 -0.89 8.30 2.59
C LEU A 219 -1.54 8.20 3.98
N PHE A 220 -1.37 7.07 4.67
CA PHE A 220 -2.05 6.82 5.95
C PHE A 220 -1.17 7.10 7.17
N ILE A 221 0.10 6.67 7.17
CA ILE A 221 0.96 6.79 8.35
C ILE A 221 1.63 8.15 8.41
N TYR A 222 2.20 8.63 7.30
CA TYR A 222 2.88 9.93 7.29
C TYR A 222 1.91 11.10 7.47
N ARG A 223 0.69 11.00 6.93
CA ARG A 223 -0.32 12.09 7.03
C ARG A 223 -0.99 12.19 8.41
N SER A 224 -1.10 11.10 9.15
CA SER A 224 -1.76 11.13 10.46
C SER A 224 -0.77 11.55 11.54
N GLU A 225 -1.01 12.69 12.19
CA GLU A 225 -0.18 13.15 13.30
C GLU A 225 -0.07 12.13 14.43
N VAL A 226 -1.16 11.41 14.72
CA VAL A 226 -1.21 10.38 15.76
C VAL A 226 -0.34 9.18 15.38
N TYR A 227 -0.53 8.62 14.19
CA TYR A 227 0.25 7.44 13.74
C TYR A 227 1.71 7.80 13.47
N PHE A 228 1.98 9.00 12.97
CA PHE A 228 3.33 9.47 12.74
C PHE A 228 4.10 9.70 14.05
N ASN A 229 3.42 10.18 15.11
CA ASN A 229 4.05 10.37 16.40
C ASN A 229 4.38 9.03 17.08
N ILE A 230 3.50 8.03 16.96
CA ILE A 230 3.77 6.64 17.38
C ILE A 230 4.94 6.05 16.57
N PHE A 231 4.96 6.24 15.25
CA PHE A 231 6.04 5.78 14.40
C PHE A 231 7.40 6.39 14.79
N LYS A 232 7.43 7.69 15.11
CA LYS A 232 8.64 8.40 15.58
C LYS A 232 9.17 7.87 16.92
N THR A 233 8.27 7.59 17.86
CA THR A 233 8.64 7.18 19.22
C THR A 233 8.99 5.70 19.33
N GLN A 234 8.32 4.83 18.58
CA GLN A 234 8.47 3.37 18.73
C GLN A 234 9.38 2.73 17.69
N SER A 235 9.46 3.24 16.45
CA SER A 235 10.26 2.60 15.40
C SER A 235 11.73 3.04 15.43
N ILE A 236 12.65 2.11 15.13
CA ILE A 236 14.09 2.39 15.03
C ILE A 236 14.37 3.45 13.95
N PHE A 237 13.67 3.35 12.81
CA PHE A 237 13.76 4.33 11.71
C PHE A 237 13.25 5.72 12.12
N GLY A 238 12.13 5.78 12.85
CA GLY A 238 11.57 7.03 13.37
C GLY A 238 12.50 7.72 14.37
N LYS A 239 13.11 6.94 15.27
CA LYS A 239 14.13 7.44 16.21
C LYS A 239 15.35 8.00 15.48
N HIS A 240 15.84 7.32 14.45
CA HIS A 240 16.99 7.78 13.66
C HIS A 240 16.67 9.04 12.82
N PHE A 241 15.47 9.11 12.24
CA PHE A 241 15.01 10.29 11.50
C PHE A 241 14.85 11.52 12.41
N CYS A 242 14.28 11.35 13.60
CA CYS A 242 14.21 12.41 14.62
C CYS A 242 15.59 12.83 15.12
N TYR A 243 16.49 11.88 15.37
CA TYR A 243 17.87 12.17 15.77
C TYR A 243 18.61 12.98 14.69
N ARG A 244 18.51 12.58 13.41
CA ARG A 244 19.13 13.30 12.30
C ARG A 244 18.53 14.69 12.09
N HIS A 245 17.22 14.85 12.25
CA HIS A 245 16.57 16.17 12.16
C HIS A 245 16.95 17.07 13.34
N TYR A 246 17.04 16.53 14.56
CA TYR A 246 17.51 17.25 15.74
C TYR A 246 18.97 17.70 15.62
N VAL A 247 19.84 16.82 15.10
CA VAL A 247 21.26 17.12 14.85
C VAL A 247 21.41 18.19 13.76
N ASN A 248 20.71 18.06 12.62
CA ASN A 248 20.77 19.09 11.56
C ASN A 248 20.21 20.45 12.02
N ASN A 249 19.10 20.48 12.77
CA ASN A 249 18.50 21.74 13.24
C ASN A 249 19.25 22.37 14.42
N ARG A 250 20.20 21.68 15.08
CA ARG A 250 21.14 22.28 16.03
C ARG A 250 22.40 22.82 15.35
N ILE A 251 22.86 22.19 14.28
CA ILE A 251 24.08 22.60 13.56
C ILE A 251 23.84 23.86 12.73
N VAL A 252 22.66 24.01 12.10
CA VAL A 252 22.32 25.20 11.30
C VAL A 252 22.26 26.51 12.10
N PRO A 253 21.65 26.61 13.30
CA PRO A 253 21.62 27.86 14.06
C PRO A 253 22.96 28.22 14.70
N HIS A 254 23.91 27.28 14.84
CA HIS A 254 25.24 27.60 15.37
C HIS A 254 26.07 28.37 14.33
N ILE A 255 26.03 27.93 13.06
CA ILE A 255 26.76 28.58 11.95
C ILE A 255 26.23 30.00 11.69
N THR A 256 24.92 30.23 11.82
CA THR A 256 24.34 31.57 11.62
C THR A 256 24.62 32.52 12.79
N ARG A 257 24.73 32.01 14.02
CA ARG A 257 25.00 32.83 15.21
C ARG A 257 26.46 33.29 15.27
N ASP A 258 27.40 32.47 14.80
CA ASP A 258 28.82 32.82 14.72
C ASP A 258 29.13 33.80 13.57
N ALA A 259 28.30 33.81 12.52
CA ALA A 259 28.36 34.82 11.46
C ALA A 259 27.77 36.17 11.92
N LEU A 260 26.72 36.14 12.75
CA LEU A 260 26.07 37.34 13.28
C LEU A 260 26.91 38.00 14.39
N HIS A 261 27.57 37.22 15.26
CA HIS A 261 28.49 37.75 16.28
C HIS A 261 29.69 38.49 15.66
N ARG A 262 30.27 37.96 14.58
CA ARG A 262 31.37 38.63 13.86
C ARG A 262 30.96 39.94 13.20
N GLN A 263 29.69 40.13 12.84
CA GLN A 263 29.20 41.42 12.33
C GLN A 263 28.86 42.43 13.45
N LEU A 264 28.55 41.96 14.66
CA LEU A 264 28.21 42.82 15.80
C LEU A 264 29.45 43.33 16.55
N GLU A 265 30.54 42.55 16.60
CA GLU A 265 31.80 42.98 17.22
C GLU A 265 32.53 44.09 16.44
N SER A 266 32.23 44.27 15.15
CA SER A 266 32.85 45.34 14.35
C SER A 266 32.19 46.72 14.53
N LYS A 267 31.14 46.86 15.36
CA LYS A 267 30.25 48.03 15.28
C LYS A 267 29.85 48.76 16.55
N THR A 268 30.50 48.57 17.71
CA THR A 268 30.09 49.34 18.91
C THR A 268 31.24 49.90 19.76
N PRO A 269 31.31 51.24 19.96
CA PRO A 269 32.34 51.92 20.74
C PRO A 269 32.01 51.97 22.25
N THR A 270 33.06 52.02 23.05
CA THR A 270 33.08 51.99 24.51
C THR A 270 32.55 53.28 25.16
N ARG A 271 31.66 53.16 26.17
CA ARG A 271 31.42 54.23 27.15
C ARG A 271 31.10 53.67 28.54
N LYS A 272 31.82 54.20 29.54
CA LYS A 272 31.90 53.78 30.95
C LYS A 272 30.72 54.28 31.79
N SER A 273 30.35 53.51 32.82
CA SER A 273 29.49 53.88 33.97
C SER A 273 30.22 54.79 34.97
N PRO A 274 29.53 55.39 35.98
CA PRO A 274 29.35 54.76 37.31
C PRO A 274 27.96 55.04 37.95
N LEU A 275 27.30 54.12 38.68
CA LEU A 275 27.51 53.61 40.06
C LEU A 275 26.87 54.49 41.17
N GLY A 276 26.03 53.88 42.04
CA GLY A 276 25.59 54.40 43.34
C GLY A 276 24.07 54.26 43.58
N THR A 277 23.56 53.18 44.19
CA THR A 277 23.32 52.93 45.63
C THR A 277 21.89 53.28 46.12
N LEU A 278 21.10 52.22 46.36
CA LEU A 278 20.19 51.86 47.48
C LEU A 278 19.87 52.94 48.56
N PRO A 279 18.72 52.86 49.27
CA PRO A 279 18.00 51.65 49.74
C PRO A 279 16.65 51.35 49.07
#